data_AF-A0AB39JXK0-F1
#
_entry.id   AF-A0AB39JXK0-F1
#
_cell.length_a   1.000
_cell.length_b   1.000
_cell.length_c   1.000
_cell.angle_alpha   90.00
_cell.angle_beta   90.00
_cell.angle_gamma   90.00
#
_symmetry.space_group_name_H-M   'P 1'
#
loop_
_entity.id
_entity.type
_entity.pdbx_description
1 polymer ?
#
loop_
_entity_poly.entity_id
_entity_poly.type
_entity_poly.pdbx_seq_one_letter_code
_entity_poly.pdbx_strand_id
1 'polypeptide(L)'
;MKAIKRVKAFQNIFDILLFATHATQPFTMKDLHDYVLDAPNNTIQCYVQELIKSGYLEKDSYATYKATQYAKDILNVKGELKA
;
A
#
# COMPACT_ATOMS: atom_id res chain seq x y z
N MET A 1 -15.97 -20.05 -3.06
CA MET A 1 -15.39 -19.36 -1.88
C MET A 1 -13.91 -18.96 -2.02
N LYS A 2 -13.01 -19.80 -2.55
CA LYS A 2 -11.56 -19.49 -2.64
C LYS A 2 -11.23 -18.26 -3.50
N ALA A 3 -11.93 -18.08 -4.62
CA ALA A 3 -11.77 -16.93 -5.50
C ALA A 3 -12.14 -15.60 -4.83
N ILE A 4 -13.29 -15.54 -4.12
CA ILE A 4 -13.76 -14.33 -3.42
C ILE A 4 -12.74 -13.86 -2.37
N LYS A 5 -12.13 -14.80 -1.62
CA LYS A 5 -11.07 -14.46 -0.66
C LYS A 5 -9.82 -13.86 -1.32
N ARG A 6 -9.44 -14.36 -2.50
CA ARG A 6 -8.30 -13.84 -3.28
C ARG A 6 -8.59 -12.44 -3.82
N VAL A 7 -9.80 -12.21 -4.33
CA VAL A 7 -10.24 -10.89 -4.80
C VAL A 7 -10.19 -9.87 -3.66
N LYS A 8 -10.70 -10.23 -2.47
CA LYS A 8 -10.63 -9.34 -1.29
C LYS A 8 -9.19 -9.05 -0.87
N ALA A 9 -8.31 -10.05 -0.88
CA ALA A 9 -6.89 -9.83 -0.57
C ALA A 9 -6.22 -8.90 -1.59
N PHE A 10 -6.50 -9.07 -2.88
CA PHE A 10 -6.01 -8.18 -3.93
C PHE A 10 -6.51 -6.74 -3.73
N GLN A 11 -7.82 -6.57 -3.47
CA GLN A 11 -8.40 -5.25 -3.20
C GLN A 11 -7.70 -4.58 -2.03
N ASN A 12 -7.54 -5.30 -0.91
CA ASN A 12 -6.86 -4.77 0.27
C ASN A 12 -5.41 -4.32 -0.01
N ILE A 13 -4.65 -5.12 -0.79
CA ILE A 13 -3.28 -4.77 -1.19
C ILE A 13 -3.29 -3.52 -2.06
N PHE A 14 -4.23 -3.43 -3.00
CA PHE A 14 -4.36 -2.30 -3.90
C PHE A 14 -4.79 -1.02 -3.17
N ASP A 15 -5.68 -1.11 -2.19
CA ASP A 15 -6.11 0.01 -1.36
C ASP A 15 -4.94 0.59 -0.55
N ILE A 16 -4.09 -0.27 0.04
CA ILE A 16 -2.84 0.14 0.69
C ILE A 16 -1.93 0.87 -0.30
N LEU A 17 -1.75 0.31 -1.50
CA LEU A 17 -0.88 0.90 -2.52
C LEU A 17 -1.38 2.27 -2.99
N LEU A 18 -2.69 2.41 -3.18
CA LEU A 18 -3.32 3.66 -3.60
C LEU A 18 -3.16 4.75 -2.51
N PHE A 19 -3.41 4.39 -1.26
CA PHE A 19 -3.17 5.27 -0.11
C PHE A 19 -1.70 5.70 -0.06
N ALA A 20 -0.78 4.74 -0.10
CA ALA A 20 0.65 4.99 0.05
C ALA A 20 1.23 5.89 -1.04
N THR A 21 0.75 5.76 -2.28
CA THR A 21 1.24 6.56 -3.42
C THR A 21 0.77 8.01 -3.38
N HIS A 22 -0.37 8.28 -2.75
CA HIS A 22 -0.91 9.63 -2.56
C HIS A 22 -0.54 10.26 -1.20
N ALA A 23 0.01 9.48 -0.28
CA ALA A 23 0.48 9.99 1.00
C ALA A 23 1.61 11.02 0.80
N THR A 24 1.40 12.23 1.35
CA THR A 24 2.38 13.32 1.29
C THR A 24 3.48 13.19 2.34
N GLN A 25 3.28 12.33 3.34
CA GLN A 25 4.23 12.03 4.42
C GLN A 25 4.33 10.51 4.63
N PRO A 26 5.44 10.01 5.22
CA PRO A 26 5.54 8.62 5.62
C PRO A 26 4.40 8.22 6.56
N PHE A 27 3.85 7.02 6.38
CA PHE A 27 2.72 6.49 7.14
C PHE A 27 3.14 5.32 8.03
N THR A 28 2.34 5.04 9.05
CA THR A 28 2.55 3.94 10.01
C THR A 28 1.57 2.78 9.75
N MET A 29 1.81 1.65 10.42
CA MET A 29 0.83 0.55 10.44
C MET A 29 -0.52 0.97 11.03
N LYS A 30 -0.52 1.93 11.97
CA LYS A 30 -1.74 2.45 12.59
C LYS A 30 -2.57 3.22 11.57
N ASP A 31 -1.94 4.03 10.73
CA ASP A 31 -2.65 4.80 9.69
C ASP A 31 -3.35 3.87 8.69
N LEU A 32 -2.72 2.74 8.34
CA LEU A 32 -3.35 1.74 7.47
C LEU A 32 -4.57 1.09 8.12
N HIS A 33 -4.50 0.80 9.42
CA HIS A 33 -5.63 0.23 10.16
C HIS A 33 -6.78 1.24 10.33
N ASP A 34 -6.45 2.48 10.67
CA ASP A 34 -7.45 3.51 11.01
C ASP A 34 -8.11 4.12 9.76
N TYR A 35 -7.41 4.18 8.63
CA TYR A 35 -7.89 4.91 7.44
C TYR A 35 -8.01 4.07 6.16
N VAL A 36 -7.44 2.87 6.09
CA VAL A 36 -7.41 2.09 4.84
C VAL A 36 -8.17 0.77 4.96
N LEU A 37 -7.88 -0.03 5.99
CA LEU A 37 -8.41 -1.39 6.12
C LEU A 37 -8.87 -1.70 7.54
N ASP A 38 -10.12 -2.13 7.67
CA ASP A 38 -10.60 -2.85 8.85
C ASP A 38 -10.15 -4.32 8.78
N ALA A 39 -8.90 -4.58 9.17
CA ALA A 39 -8.29 -5.90 9.16
C ALA A 39 -7.29 -6.07 10.32
N PRO A 40 -7.04 -7.31 10.78
CA PRO A 40 -6.05 -7.55 11.83
C PRO A 40 -4.65 -7.04 11.44
N ASN A 41 -3.94 -6.45 12.39
CA ASN A 41 -2.59 -5.89 12.18
C ASN A 41 -1.63 -6.87 11.51
N ASN A 42 -1.68 -8.16 11.85
CA ASN A 42 -0.85 -9.19 11.22
C ASN A 42 -1.14 -9.31 9.72
N THR A 43 -2.40 -9.20 9.31
CA THR A 43 -2.81 -9.26 7.90
C THR A 43 -2.33 -8.04 7.14
N ILE A 44 -2.51 -6.83 7.70
CA ILE A 44 -1.99 -5.59 7.10
C ILE A 44 -0.46 -5.68 6.98
N GLN A 45 0.22 -6.17 8.02
CA GLN A 45 1.68 -6.36 8.01
C GLN A 45 2.12 -7.28 6.87
N CYS A 46 1.43 -8.40 6.65
CA CYS A 46 1.72 -9.30 5.52
C CYS A 46 1.62 -8.57 4.17
N TYR A 47 0.59 -7.74 3.96
CA TYR A 47 0.43 -6.98 2.72
C TYR A 47 1.51 -5.92 2.54
N VAL A 48 1.84 -5.18 3.59
CA VAL A 48 2.92 -4.18 3.55
C VAL A 48 4.25 -4.85 3.20
N GLN A 49 4.57 -5.99 3.82
CA GLN A 49 5.80 -6.73 3.51
C GLN A 49 5.83 -7.24 2.06
N GLU A 50 4.69 -7.67 1.52
CA GLU A 50 4.61 -8.10 0.12
C GLU A 50 4.84 -6.95 -0.86
N LEU A 51 4.27 -5.77 -0.56
CA LEU A 51 4.49 -4.57 -1.35
C LEU A 51 5.95 -4.07 -1.26
N ILE A 52 6.60 -4.23 -0.10
CA ILE A 52 8.04 -3.94 0.06
C ILE A 52 8.87 -4.91 -0.80
N LYS A 53 8.61 -6.22 -0.70
CA LYS A 53 9.32 -7.23 -1.52
C LYS A 53 9.15 -7.00 -3.01
N SER A 54 7.99 -6.50 -3.41
CA SER A 54 7.66 -6.18 -4.80
C SER A 54 8.20 -4.81 -5.25
N GLY A 55 8.86 -4.05 -4.37
CA GLY A 55 9.46 -2.74 -4.69
C GLY A 55 8.49 -1.57 -4.77
N TYR A 56 7.24 -1.74 -4.34
CA TYR A 56 6.24 -0.67 -4.33
C TYR A 56 6.30 0.22 -3.09
N LEU A 57 6.68 -0.36 -1.95
CA LEU A 57 6.88 0.35 -0.70
C LEU A 57 8.32 0.21 -0.23
N GLU A 58 8.75 1.15 0.60
CA GLU A 58 10.02 1.08 1.31
C GLU A 58 9.85 1.56 2.76
N LYS A 59 10.76 1.07 3.60
CA LYS A 59 10.80 1.47 5.00
C LYS A 59 11.54 2.81 5.09
N ASP A 60 10.85 3.83 5.61
CA ASP A 60 11.41 5.18 5.74
C ASP A 60 12.18 5.33 7.06
N SER A 61 11.64 4.78 8.15
CA SER A 61 12.26 4.79 9.48
C SER A 61 11.84 3.57 10.30
N TYR A 62 12.12 3.51 11.60
CA TYR A 62 11.83 2.32 12.43
C TYR A 62 10.37 1.83 12.33
N ALA A 63 9.41 2.76 12.26
CA ALA A 63 7.96 2.48 12.28
C ALA A 63 7.17 3.12 11.12
N THR A 64 7.85 3.74 10.15
CA THR A 64 7.23 4.46 9.03
C THR A 64 7.59 3.85 7.69
N TYR A 65 6.66 3.98 6.74
CA TYR A 65 6.74 3.48 5.38
C TYR A 65 6.38 4.57 4.39
N LYS A 66 6.85 4.45 3.15
CA LYS A 66 6.47 5.32 2.06
C LYS A 66 6.43 4.55 0.75
N ALA A 67 5.66 5.05 -0.22
CA ALA A 67 5.70 4.53 -1.58
C ALA A 67 7.01 4.91 -2.28
N THR A 68 7.56 3.97 -3.04
CA THR A 68 8.72 4.21 -3.90
C THR A 68 8.34 5.13 -5.06
N GLN A 69 9.34 5.76 -5.70
CA GLN A 69 9.07 6.55 -6.90
C GLN A 69 8.48 5.69 -8.02
N TYR A 70 8.97 4.45 -8.16
CA TYR A 70 8.44 3.45 -9.10
C TYR A 70 6.92 3.23 -8.95
N ALA A 71 6.44 3.07 -7.71
CA ALA A 71 5.01 2.91 -7.45
C ALA A 71 4.20 4.14 -7.88
N LYS A 72 4.71 5.35 -7.59
CA LYS A 72 4.07 6.62 -7.96
C LYS A 72 4.02 6.83 -9.48
N ASP A 73 5.07 6.42 -10.18
CA ASP A 73 5.16 6.53 -11.63
C ASP A 73 4.18 5.57 -12.31
N ILE A 74 4.10 4.32 -11.85
CA ILE A 74 3.13 3.33 -12.36
C ILE A 74 1.69 3.79 -12.15
N LEU A 75 1.39 4.36 -10.98
CA LEU A 75 0.06 4.90 -10.70
C LEU A 75 -0.16 6.31 -11.27
N ASN A 76 0.80 6.83 -12.05
CA ASN A 76 0.73 8.14 -12.69
C ASN A 76 0.30 9.26 -11.73
N VAL A 77 0.80 9.25 -10.48
CA VAL A 77 0.37 10.20 -9.44
C VAL A 77 0.67 11.65 -9.84
N LYS A 78 1.71 11.88 -10.64
CA LYS A 78 2.04 13.20 -11.20
C LYS A 78 1.17 13.61 -12.39
N GLY A 79 0.39 12.70 -12.96
CA GLY A 79 -0.46 12.97 -14.14
C GLY A 79 0.31 13.23 -15.43
N GLU A 80 1.57 12.76 -15.53
CA GLU A 80 2.45 13.01 -16.67
C GLU A 80 2.07 12.14 -17.89
N LEU A 81 1.46 10.98 -17.67
CA LEU A 81 0.89 10.14 -18.73
C LEU A 81 -0.51 10.68 -19.07
N LYS A 82 -0.65 11.28 -20.25
CA LYS A 82 -1.94 11.66 -20.84
C LYS A 82 -2.52 10.47 -21.61
N ALA A 83 -3.81 10.22 -21.44
CA ALA A 83 -4.58 9.22 -22.19
C ALA A 83 -4.76 9.62 -23.66
#